data_AF-A0A7W0LUR9-F1
#
_entry.id   AF-A0A7W0LUR9-F1
#
_cell.length_a   1.000
_cell.length_b   1.000
_cell.length_c   1.000
_cell.angle_alpha   90.00
_cell.angle_beta   90.00
_cell.angle_gamma   90.00
#
_symmetry.space_group_name_H-M   'P 1'
#
loop_
_entity.id
_entity.type
_entity.pdbx_description
1 polymer ?
#
loop_
_entity_poly.entity_id
_entity_poly.type
_entity_poly.pdbx_seq_one_letter_code
_entity_poly.pdbx_strand_id
1 'polypeptide(L)'
;MTPASGPGAEKSLGEIVEEVSEKASLLVREEIELAKAEVTAKAKTLAKGAGVAAAAGVFLIFAVVMLLQTLAWFINDLIDTQVVWPGFLIVTLLLIALGAGAGVLAKRWLSTGAPTPDLAIEEAKITRQAFEQQGVERDQLDRSLERSEKQDETA
;
A
#
# COMPACT_ATOMS: atom_id res chain seq x y z
N MET A 1 33.60 -64.47 -0.94
CA MET A 1 32.24 -64.23 -0.39
C MET A 1 32.38 -62.99 0.47
N THR A 2 31.94 -61.80 0.05
CA THR A 2 30.54 -61.42 -0.21
C THR A 2 30.48 -60.29 -1.26
N PRO A 3 29.61 -60.35 -2.29
CA PRO A 3 29.42 -59.21 -3.19
C PRO A 3 28.49 -58.18 -2.54
N ALA A 4 28.98 -56.95 -2.34
CA ALA A 4 28.15 -55.82 -1.94
C ALA A 4 27.54 -55.19 -3.21
N SER A 5 26.39 -55.71 -3.63
CA SER A 5 25.54 -55.06 -4.63
C SER A 5 24.75 -53.94 -3.95
N GLY A 6 25.17 -52.69 -4.12
CA GLY A 6 24.33 -51.52 -3.86
C GLY A 6 23.64 -51.10 -5.15
N PRO A 7 22.31 -51.21 -5.30
CA PRO A 7 21.65 -50.97 -6.57
C PRO A 7 21.68 -49.48 -6.91
N GLY A 8 22.42 -49.13 -7.97
CA GLY A 8 22.16 -47.93 -8.75
C GLY A 8 20.88 -48.13 -9.57
N ALA A 9 19.73 -48.12 -8.91
CA ALA A 9 18.44 -48.08 -9.58
C ALA A 9 18.32 -46.71 -10.27
N GLU A 10 18.25 -46.71 -11.59
CA GLU A 10 17.85 -45.53 -12.36
C GLU A 10 16.47 -45.10 -11.84
N LYS A 11 16.41 -43.95 -11.15
CA LYS A 11 15.15 -43.39 -10.64
C LYS A 11 14.13 -43.34 -11.77
N SER A 12 12.92 -43.87 -11.52
CA SER A 12 11.89 -43.83 -12.54
C SER A 12 11.47 -42.36 -12.80
N LEU A 13 10.97 -42.07 -14.00
CA LEU A 13 10.54 -40.72 -14.37
C LEU A 13 9.47 -40.18 -13.39
N GLY A 14 8.61 -41.06 -12.87
CA GLY A 14 7.61 -40.70 -11.86
C GLY A 14 8.23 -40.25 -10.53
N GLU A 15 9.32 -40.89 -10.13
CA GLU A 15 10.05 -40.61 -8.88
C GLU A 15 10.82 -39.28 -8.96
N ILE A 16 11.33 -38.92 -10.15
CA ILE A 16 11.97 -37.61 -10.39
C ILE A 16 10.92 -36.49 -10.37
N VAL A 17 9.75 -36.71 -11.00
CA VAL A 17 8.66 -35.73 -11.00
C VAL A 17 8.12 -35.51 -9.58
N GLU A 18 7.98 -36.58 -8.80
CA GLU A 18 7.59 -36.52 -7.39
C GLU A 18 8.60 -35.71 -6.56
N GLU A 19 9.90 -35.99 -6.69
CA GLU A 19 10.97 -35.25 -6.00
C GLU A 19 11.00 -33.76 -6.39
N VAL A 20 10.82 -33.43 -7.67
CA VAL A 20 10.78 -32.04 -8.15
C VAL A 20 9.54 -31.31 -7.63
N SER A 21 8.39 -31.98 -7.62
CA SER A 21 7.13 -31.44 -7.08
C SER A 21 7.23 -31.16 -5.57
N GLU A 22 7.87 -32.06 -4.84
CA GLU A 22 8.11 -31.91 -3.40
C GLU A 22 9.06 -30.73 -3.12
N LYS A 23 10.15 -30.59 -3.89
CA LYS A 23 11.08 -29.45 -3.78
C LYS A 23 10.43 -28.13 -4.15
N ALA A 24 9.60 -28.10 -5.20
CA ALA A 24 8.85 -26.91 -5.58
C ALA A 24 7.88 -26.49 -4.47
N SER A 25 7.19 -27.45 -3.85
CA SER A 25 6.29 -27.20 -2.72
C SER A 25 7.04 -26.67 -1.49
N LEU A 26 8.25 -27.17 -1.25
CA LEU A 26 9.13 -26.73 -0.18
C LEU A 26 9.59 -25.28 -0.39
N LEU A 27 10.04 -24.93 -1.59
CA LEU A 27 10.41 -23.56 -1.97
C LEU A 27 9.27 -22.57 -1.76
N VAL A 28 8.06 -22.91 -2.22
CA VAL A 28 6.88 -22.04 -2.04
C VAL A 28 6.61 -21.79 -0.56
N ARG A 29 6.73 -22.83 0.28
CA ARG A 29 6.55 -22.69 1.73
C ARG A 29 7.64 -21.82 2.35
N GLU A 30 8.89 -21.96 1.92
CA GLU A 30 10.01 -21.14 2.40
C GLU A 30 9.83 -19.66 2.05
N GLU A 31 9.41 -19.34 0.83
CA GLU A 31 9.11 -17.97 0.40
C GLU A 31 7.95 -17.36 1.22
N ILE A 32 6.93 -18.16 1.55
CA ILE A 32 5.84 -17.71 2.43
C ILE A 32 6.36 -17.42 3.84
N GLU A 33 7.17 -18.31 4.41
CA GLU A 33 7.75 -18.11 5.75
C GLU A 33 8.71 -16.90 5.77
N LEU A 34 9.50 -16.70 4.72
CA LEU A 34 10.37 -15.54 4.56
C LEU A 34 9.57 -14.24 4.45
N ALA A 35 8.56 -14.21 3.57
CA ALA A 35 7.67 -13.06 3.42
C ALA A 35 6.96 -12.73 4.74
N LYS A 36 6.50 -13.75 5.47
CA LYS A 36 5.90 -13.58 6.79
C LYS A 36 6.88 -13.01 7.79
N ALA A 37 8.13 -13.49 7.81
CA ALA A 37 9.18 -12.96 8.68
C ALA A 37 9.49 -11.49 8.35
N GLU A 38 9.63 -11.14 7.07
CA GLU A 38 9.92 -9.78 6.61
C GLU A 38 8.77 -8.83 6.94
N VAL A 39 7.52 -9.21 6.63
CA VAL A 39 6.33 -8.42 6.96
C VAL A 39 6.22 -8.22 8.46
N THR A 40 6.46 -9.26 9.26
CA THR A 40 6.42 -9.16 10.73
C THR A 40 7.51 -8.22 11.26
N ALA A 41 8.74 -8.32 10.74
CA ALA A 41 9.84 -7.45 11.12
C ALA A 41 9.56 -5.99 10.76
N LYS A 42 9.05 -5.73 9.55
CA LYS A 42 8.63 -4.39 9.10
C LYS A 42 7.49 -3.85 9.95
N ALA A 43 6.45 -4.66 10.20
CA ALA A 43 5.32 -4.27 11.03
C ALA A 43 5.75 -3.91 12.46
N LYS A 44 6.67 -4.67 13.06
CA LYS A 44 7.19 -4.38 14.41
C LYS A 44 7.98 -3.07 14.46
N THR A 45 8.81 -2.82 13.46
CA THR A 45 9.57 -1.56 13.36
C THR A 45 8.64 -0.37 13.17
N LEU A 46 7.66 -0.50 12.27
CA LEU A 46 6.63 0.51 12.05
C LEU A 46 5.81 0.76 13.33
N ALA A 47 5.40 -0.30 14.04
CA ALA A 47 4.63 -0.17 15.28
C ALA A 47 5.42 0.57 16.37
N LYS A 48 6.72 0.27 16.54
CA LYS A 48 7.59 1.01 17.46
C LYS A 48 7.72 2.48 17.05
N GLY A 49 7.96 2.72 15.76
CA GLY A 49 8.05 4.08 15.20
C GLY A 49 6.77 4.88 15.44
N ALA A 50 5.62 4.28 15.15
CA ALA A 50 4.31 4.87 15.38
C ALA A 50 4.05 5.16 16.88
N GLY A 51 4.45 4.25 17.77
CA GLY A 51 4.33 4.45 19.22
C GLY A 51 5.14 5.63 19.72
N VAL A 52 6.41 5.75 19.31
CA VAL A 52 7.28 6.88 19.68
C VAL A 52 6.77 8.18 19.05
N ALA A 53 6.36 8.16 17.78
CA ALA A 53 5.80 9.32 17.10
C ALA A 53 4.51 9.82 17.78
N ALA A 54 3.64 8.91 18.22
CA ALA A 54 2.44 9.25 18.98
C ALA A 54 2.80 9.93 20.31
N ALA A 55 3.76 9.37 21.06
CA ALA A 55 4.24 9.97 22.31
C ALA A 55 4.83 11.37 22.07
N ALA A 56 5.68 11.53 21.06
CA ALA A 56 6.24 12.83 20.67
C ALA A 56 5.14 13.82 20.28
N GLY A 57 4.12 13.37 19.55
CA GLY A 57 2.95 14.17 19.19
C GLY A 57 2.22 14.72 20.42
N VAL A 58 2.03 13.90 21.46
CA VAL A 58 1.43 14.35 22.73
C VAL A 58 2.25 15.47 23.37
N PHE A 59 3.57 15.31 23.47
CA PHE A 59 4.44 16.35 24.03
C PHE A 59 4.43 17.64 23.20
N LEU A 60 4.42 17.54 21.86
CA LEU A 60 4.36 18.70 20.99
C LEU A 60 3.01 19.44 21.11
N ILE A 61 1.90 18.71 21.26
CA ILE A 61 0.59 19.33 21.52
C ILE A 61 0.64 20.13 22.83
N PHE A 62 1.15 19.54 23.91
CA PHE A 62 1.29 20.26 25.18
C PHE A 62 2.25 21.45 25.08
N ALA A 63 3.36 21.31 24.33
CA ALA A 63 4.30 22.40 24.12
C ALA A 63 3.64 23.59 23.39
N VAL A 64 2.82 23.33 22.37
CA VAL A 64 2.05 24.38 21.68
C VAL A 64 1.05 25.04 22.63
N VAL A 65 0.30 24.26 23.41
CA VAL A 65 -0.64 24.81 24.40
C VAL A 65 0.08 25.71 25.41
N MET A 66 1.22 25.26 25.94
CA MET A 66 2.03 26.05 26.88
C MET A 66 2.59 27.30 26.22
N LEU A 67 3.05 27.22 24.97
CA LEU A 67 3.54 28.38 24.23
C LEU A 67 2.44 29.44 24.02
N LEU A 68 1.22 29.02 23.66
CA LEU A 68 0.08 29.93 23.52
C LEU A 68 -0.28 30.59 24.85
N GLN A 69 -0.22 29.82 25.95
CA GLN A 69 -0.44 30.32 27.30
C GLN A 69 0.63 31.35 27.71
N THR A 70 1.91 31.05 27.45
CA THR A 70 3.02 31.97 27.67
C THR A 70 2.84 33.26 26.88
N LEU A 71 2.46 33.17 25.61
CA LEU A 71 2.25 34.35 24.76
C LEU A 71 1.07 35.20 25.27
N ALA A 72 -0.03 34.57 25.70
CA ALA A 72 -1.17 35.29 26.24
C ALA A 72 -0.81 36.07 27.52
N TRP A 73 -0.10 35.41 28.44
CA TRP A 73 0.40 36.07 29.65
C TRP A 73 1.41 37.17 29.34
N PHE A 74 2.36 36.91 28.44
CA PHE A 74 3.36 37.89 28.01
C PHE A 74 2.71 39.15 27.42
N ILE A 75 1.72 38.99 26.54
CA ILE A 75 0.99 40.12 25.98
C ILE A 75 0.23 40.87 27.08
N ASN A 76 -0.39 40.17 28.02
CA ASN A 76 -1.10 40.82 29.12
C ASN A 76 -0.18 41.67 30.00
N ASP A 77 1.03 41.16 30.26
CA ASP A 77 2.09 41.87 30.98
C ASP A 77 2.54 43.13 30.21
N LEU A 78 2.73 43.02 28.89
CA LEU A 78 3.10 44.16 28.04
C LEU A 78 2.05 45.28 27.99
N ILE A 79 0.76 44.95 28.11
CA ILE A 79 -0.33 45.96 28.10
C ILE A 79 -0.56 46.51 29.52
N ASP A 80 0.08 45.94 30.54
CA ASP A 80 -0.03 46.33 31.96
C ASP A 80 -1.49 46.41 32.46
N THR A 81 -2.28 45.40 32.10
CA THR A 81 -3.70 45.34 32.51
C THR A 81 -3.86 44.53 33.78
N GLN A 82 -4.57 45.10 34.76
CA GLN A 82 -5.00 44.39 35.98
C GLN A 82 -5.96 43.21 35.69
N VAL A 83 -6.46 43.13 34.46
CA VAL A 83 -7.39 42.11 33.98
C VAL A 83 -6.66 41.23 32.97
N VAL A 84 -6.75 39.90 33.11
CA VAL A 84 -5.96 38.94 32.32
C VAL A 84 -6.55 38.60 30.94
N TRP A 85 -7.79 39.00 30.67
CA TRP A 85 -8.50 38.63 29.44
C TRP A 85 -7.93 39.19 28.13
N PRO A 86 -7.41 40.44 28.06
CA PRO A 86 -6.97 41.04 26.80
C PRO A 86 -5.88 40.24 26.07
N GLY A 87 -4.85 39.77 26.77
CA GLY A 87 -3.77 38.98 26.16
C GLY A 87 -4.27 37.69 25.52
N PHE A 88 -5.19 36.99 26.18
CA PHE A 88 -5.80 35.76 25.67
C PHE A 88 -6.70 36.02 24.48
N LEU A 89 -7.47 37.12 24.49
CA LEU A 89 -8.32 37.50 23.38
C LEU A 89 -7.48 37.81 22.12
N ILE A 90 -6.36 38.52 22.28
CA ILE A 90 -5.44 38.81 21.18
C ILE A 90 -4.87 37.51 20.59
N VAL A 91 -4.35 36.60 21.41
CA VAL A 91 -3.84 35.31 20.93
C VAL A 91 -4.93 34.49 20.24
N THR A 92 -6.15 34.51 20.76
CA THR A 92 -7.31 33.83 20.13
C THR A 92 -7.60 34.39 18.74
N LEU A 93 -7.62 35.72 18.59
CA LEU A 93 -7.86 36.36 17.29
C LEU A 93 -6.72 36.07 16.30
N LEU A 94 -5.46 36.05 16.77
CA LEU A 94 -4.32 35.65 15.95
C LEU A 94 -4.46 34.22 15.44
N LEU A 95 -4.87 33.27 16.29
CA LEU A 95 -5.11 31.89 15.88
C LEU A 95 -6.26 31.75 14.89
N ILE A 96 -7.35 32.50 15.08
CA ILE A 96 -8.46 32.52 14.11
C ILE A 96 -7.99 33.06 12.76
N ALA A 97 -7.20 34.15 12.75
CA ALA A 97 -6.66 34.71 11.51
C ALA A 97 -5.72 33.74 10.79
N LEU A 98 -4.80 33.11 11.51
CA LEU A 98 -3.90 32.08 10.97
C LEU A 98 -4.68 30.87 10.47
N GLY A 99 -5.66 30.40 11.25
CA GLY A 99 -6.51 29.27 10.89
C GLY A 99 -7.37 29.53 9.65
N ALA A 100 -7.95 30.73 9.55
CA ALA A 100 -8.69 31.16 8.36
C ALA A 100 -7.77 31.22 7.13
N GLY A 101 -6.57 31.80 7.27
CA GLY A 101 -5.57 31.86 6.20
C GLY A 101 -5.14 30.46 5.73
N ALA A 102 -4.79 29.59 6.68
CA ALA A 102 -4.44 28.19 6.40
C ALA A 102 -5.61 27.43 5.74
N GLY A 103 -6.84 27.63 6.22
CA GLY A 103 -8.04 27.02 5.65
C GLY A 103 -8.31 27.47 4.22
N VAL A 104 -8.11 28.75 3.90
CA VAL A 104 -8.19 29.27 2.53
C VAL A 104 -7.11 28.63 1.65
N LEU A 105 -5.86 28.55 2.14
CA LEU A 105 -4.76 27.95 1.39
C LEU A 105 -5.01 26.45 1.13
N ALA A 106 -5.45 25.72 2.16
CA ALA A 106 -5.85 24.32 2.06
C ALA A 106 -6.96 24.12 1.04
N LYS A 107 -8.01 24.97 1.06
CA LYS A 107 -9.09 24.92 0.08
C LYS A 107 -8.56 25.09 -1.34
N ARG A 108 -7.63 26.02 -1.58
CA ARG A 108 -7.04 26.24 -2.92
C ARG A 108 -6.25 25.02 -3.40
N TRP A 109 -5.43 24.44 -2.53
CA TRP A 109 -4.64 23.26 -2.90
C TRP A 109 -5.51 22.01 -3.11
N LEU A 110 -6.47 21.77 -2.22
CA LEU A 110 -7.40 20.65 -2.34
C LEU A 110 -8.35 20.80 -3.54
N SER A 111 -8.71 22.03 -3.92
CA SER A 111 -9.53 22.27 -5.11
C SER A 111 -8.84 21.96 -6.44
N THR A 112 -7.53 21.73 -6.44
CA THR A 112 -6.79 21.37 -7.66
C THR A 112 -7.01 19.89 -8.04
N GLY A 113 -7.66 19.10 -7.17
CA GLY A 113 -7.90 17.67 -7.39
C GLY A 113 -6.64 16.82 -7.19
N ALA A 114 -6.81 15.58 -6.77
CA ALA A 114 -5.68 14.63 -6.77
C ALA A 114 -5.25 14.40 -8.23
N PRO A 115 -3.93 14.31 -8.52
CA PRO A 115 -3.48 13.89 -9.84
C PRO A 115 -4.10 12.53 -10.13
N THR A 116 -4.98 12.45 -11.13
CA THR A 116 -5.50 11.17 -11.58
C THR A 116 -4.34 10.40 -12.21
N PRO A 117 -4.15 9.10 -11.89
CA PRO A 117 -3.08 8.30 -12.47
C PRO A 117 -3.48 7.91 -13.90
N ASP A 118 -3.50 8.90 -14.79
CA ASP A 118 -4.03 8.80 -16.15
C ASP A 118 -3.33 7.69 -16.93
N LEU A 119 -2.00 7.58 -16.78
CA LEU A 119 -1.18 6.53 -17.40
C LEU A 119 -1.55 5.12 -16.91
N ALA A 120 -1.78 4.95 -15.60
CA ALA A 120 -2.17 3.64 -15.06
C ALA A 120 -3.59 3.24 -15.50
N ILE A 121 -4.48 4.23 -15.63
CA ILE A 121 -5.83 4.03 -16.15
C ILE A 121 -5.78 3.68 -17.65
N GLU A 122 -4.90 4.33 -18.41
CA GLU A 122 -4.71 4.06 -19.83
C GLU A 122 -4.11 2.67 -20.08
N GLU A 123 -3.05 2.30 -19.35
CA GLU A 123 -2.47 0.95 -19.41
C GLU A 123 -3.51 -0.12 -19.04
N ALA A 124 -4.28 0.08 -17.97
CA ALA A 124 -5.34 -0.85 -17.59
C ALA A 124 -6.41 -1.01 -18.69
N LYS A 125 -6.73 0.06 -19.42
CA LYS A 125 -7.65 0.01 -20.57
C LYS A 125 -7.05 -0.78 -21.73
N ILE A 126 -5.77 -0.57 -22.06
CA ILE A 126 -5.06 -1.30 -23.12
C ILE A 126 -5.02 -2.80 -22.79
N THR A 127 -4.67 -3.15 -21.55
CA THR A 127 -4.65 -4.55 -21.10
C THR A 127 -6.02 -5.20 -21.23
N ARG A 128 -7.09 -4.51 -20.82
CA ARG A 128 -8.46 -5.01 -20.98
C ARG A 128 -8.84 -5.23 -22.44
N GLN A 129 -8.51 -4.28 -23.32
CA GLN A 129 -8.79 -4.38 -24.75
C GLN A 129 -8.03 -5.56 -25.40
N ALA A 130 -6.79 -5.81 -25.00
CA ALA A 130 -6.03 -6.96 -25.48
C ALA A 130 -6.69 -8.30 -25.11
N PHE A 131 -7.23 -8.42 -23.89
CA PHE A 131 -7.97 -9.62 -23.47
C PHE A 131 -9.31 -9.79 -24.19
N GLU A 132 -10.04 -8.70 -24.44
CA GLU A 132 -11.30 -8.74 -25.22
C GLU A 132 -11.03 -9.19 -26.67
N GLN A 133 -9.94 -8.73 -27.30
CA GLN A 133 -9.55 -9.17 -28.65
C GLN A 133 -9.17 -10.66 -28.69
N GLN A 134 -8.41 -11.15 -27.70
CA GLN A 134 -8.09 -12.57 -27.60
C GLN A 134 -9.34 -13.44 -27.42
N GLY A 135 -10.33 -12.98 -26.63
CA GLY A 135 -11.60 -13.67 -26.50
C GLY A 135 -12.37 -13.79 -27.82
N VAL A 136 -12.44 -12.70 -28.59
CA VAL A 136 -13.11 -12.68 -29.89
C VAL A 136 -12.41 -13.59 -30.92
N GLU A 137 -11.07 -13.60 -30.93
CA GLU A 137 -10.31 -14.47 -31.82
C GLU A 137 -10.53 -15.95 -31.51
N ARG A 138 -10.55 -16.33 -30.23
CA ARG A 138 -10.88 -17.71 -29.81
C ARG A 138 -12.29 -18.12 -30.23
N ASP A 139 -13.29 -17.25 -30.01
CA ASP A 139 -14.68 -17.48 -30.46
C ASP A 139 -14.82 -17.61 -31.98
N GLN A 140 -13.94 -16.96 -32.76
CA GLN A 140 -13.92 -17.10 -34.23
C GLN A 140 -13.29 -18.43 -34.65
N LEU A 141 -12.19 -18.84 -34.00
CA LEU A 141 -11.56 -20.12 -34.24
C LEU A 141 -12.52 -21.26 -33.92
N ASP A 142 -13.20 -21.23 -32.77
CA ASP A 142 -14.17 -22.27 -32.39
C ASP A 142 -15.30 -22.41 -33.43
N ARG A 143 -15.87 -21.29 -33.91
CA ARG A 143 -16.89 -21.31 -34.99
C ARG A 143 -16.37 -21.75 -36.34
N SER A 144 -15.07 -21.61 -36.60
CA SER A 144 -14.44 -22.09 -37.83
C SER A 144 -14.22 -23.61 -37.76
N LEU A 145 -13.81 -24.12 -36.60
CA LEU A 145 -13.64 -25.54 -36.32
C LEU A 145 -14.99 -26.28 -36.39
N GLU A 146 -16.05 -25.73 -35.80
CA GLU A 146 -17.41 -26.27 -35.91
C GLU A 146 -17.91 -26.31 -37.36
N ARG A 147 -17.47 -25.37 -38.21
CA ARG A 147 -17.84 -25.35 -39.63
C ARG A 147 -17.05 -26.38 -40.45
N SER A 148 -15.76 -26.55 -40.17
CA SER A 148 -14.96 -27.60 -40.83
C SER A 148 -15.45 -28.99 -40.45
N GLU A 149 -15.81 -29.22 -39.18
CA GLU A 149 -16.33 -30.51 -38.72
C GLU A 149 -17.64 -30.89 -39.43
N LYS A 150 -18.57 -29.93 -39.60
CA LYS A 150 -19.81 -30.14 -40.36
C LYS A 150 -19.58 -30.37 -41.86
N GLN A 151 -18.52 -29.78 -42.42
CA GLN A 151 -18.19 -29.93 -43.84
C GLN A 151 -17.57 -31.30 -44.12
N ASP A 152 -16.82 -31.85 -43.17
CA ASP A 152 -16.27 -33.21 -43.25
C ASP A 152 -17.35 -34.29 -43.01
N GLU A 153 -18.37 -34.01 -42.19
CA GLU A 153 -19.49 -34.95 -41.95
C GLU A 153 -20.46 -35.08 -43.15
N THR A 154 -20.40 -34.14 -44.10
CA THR A 154 -21.28 -34.10 -45.28
C THR A 154 -20.61 -34.54 -46.59
N ALA A 155 -19.31 -34.87 -46.56
CA ALA A 155 -18.51 -35.33 -47.71
C ALA A 155 -18.32 -36.85 -47.70
#